data_AF-A0A1Y1JTU0-F1
#
_entry.id   AF-A0A1Y1JTU0-F1
#
_cell.length_a   1.000
_cell.length_b   1.000
_cell.length_c   1.000
_cell.angle_alpha   90.00
_cell.angle_beta   90.00
_cell.angle_gamma   90.00
#
_symmetry.space_group_name_H-M   'P 1'
#
loop_
_entity.id
_entity.type
_entity.pdbx_description
1 polymer ?
#
loop_
_entity_poly.entity_id
_entity_poly.type
_entity_poly.pdbx_seq_one_letter_code
_entity_poly.pdbx_strand_id
1 'polypeptide(L)'
;PSKTITKSSIAILEKALDSIDGLLSAHQFWWNLLSVPFQTVCIILQFDTDSYLTLLPTAMGVLRNLSQKLDTHLTKEALCTAQQLVALSRDNTQAKAKLKTDA
;
A
#
# COMPACT_ATOMS: atom_id res chain seq x y z
N PRO A 1 12.78 -2.68 -13.49
CA PRO A 1 13.75 -2.84 -12.38
C PRO A 1 14.49 -4.18 -12.46
N SER A 2 15.75 -4.23 -12.02
CA SER A 2 16.48 -5.51 -11.87
C SER A 2 15.83 -6.35 -10.77
N LYS A 3 15.76 -7.69 -10.96
CA LYS A 3 15.12 -8.63 -10.01
C LYS A 3 15.65 -8.47 -8.58
N THR A 4 16.94 -8.19 -8.43
CA THR A 4 17.58 -7.96 -7.12
C THR A 4 17.05 -6.71 -6.43
N ILE A 5 16.86 -5.61 -7.18
CA ILE A 5 16.35 -4.34 -6.64
C ILE A 5 14.90 -4.50 -6.20
N THR A 6 14.09 -5.19 -7.01
CA THR A 6 12.70 -5.51 -6.65
C THR A 6 12.62 -6.32 -5.36
N LYS A 7 13.42 -7.38 -5.23
CA LYS A 7 13.47 -8.18 -4.00
C LYS A 7 13.89 -7.36 -2.77
N SER A 8 14.96 -6.58 -2.88
CA SER A 8 15.44 -5.76 -1.76
C SER A 8 14.44 -4.68 -1.35
N SER A 9 13.81 -4.01 -2.32
CA SER A 9 12.79 -2.99 -2.03
C SER A 9 11.55 -3.59 -1.37
N ILE A 10 11.05 -4.74 -1.82
CA ILE A 10 9.92 -5.44 -1.17
C ILE A 10 10.27 -5.77 0.27
N ALA A 11 11.44 -6.35 0.53
CA ALA A 11 11.88 -6.69 1.89
C ALA A 11 11.98 -5.46 2.81
N ILE A 12 12.40 -4.31 2.27
CA ILE A 12 12.43 -3.04 3.02
C ILE A 12 11.01 -2.57 3.36
N LEU A 13 10.09 -2.63 2.39
CA LEU A 13 8.70 -2.21 2.58
C LEU A 13 7.98 -3.10 3.59
N GLU A 14 8.15 -4.42 3.50
CA GLU A 14 7.62 -5.40 4.48
C GLU A 14 8.09 -5.06 5.90
N LYS A 15 9.40 -4.93 6.10
CA LYS A 15 9.97 -4.60 7.40
C LYS A 15 9.50 -3.24 7.92
N ALA A 16 9.28 -2.27 7.03
CA ALA A 16 8.75 -0.97 7.39
C ALA A 16 7.30 -1.11 7.91
N LEU A 17 6.45 -1.86 7.22
CA LEU A 17 5.06 -2.12 7.64
C LEU A 17 5.02 -2.83 9.01
N ASP A 18 5.84 -3.86 9.23
CA ASP A 18 5.96 -4.55 10.52
C ASP A 18 6.37 -3.58 11.64
N SER A 19 7.30 -2.67 11.34
CA SER A 19 7.76 -1.66 12.30
C SER A 19 6.65 -0.67 12.66
N ILE A 20 5.82 -0.28 11.68
CA ILE A 20 4.66 0.61 11.92
C ILE A 20 3.65 -0.08 12.85
N ASP A 21 3.31 -1.35 12.62
CA ASP A 21 2.40 -2.09 13.51
C ASP A 21 2.97 -2.25 14.92
N GLY A 22 4.28 -2.46 15.05
CA GLY A 22 4.99 -2.48 16.32
C GLY A 22 4.89 -1.16 17.08
N LEU A 23 5.20 -0.04 16.41
CA LEU A 23 5.08 1.31 16.99
C LEU A 23 3.64 1.63 17.41
N LEU A 24 2.68 1.26 16.56
CA LEU A 24 1.26 1.46 16.83
C LEU A 24 0.78 0.65 18.04
N SER A 25 1.29 -0.56 18.22
CA SER A 25 0.98 -1.39 19.39
C SER A 25 1.64 -0.87 20.67
N ALA A 26 2.82 -0.26 20.55
CA ALA A 26 3.51 0.43 21.63
C ALA A 26 2.98 1.83 21.95
N HIS A 27 1.90 2.29 21.27
CA HIS A 27 1.32 3.64 21.41
C HIS A 27 2.34 4.76 21.12
N GLN A 28 3.32 4.48 20.27
CA GLN A 28 4.35 5.44 19.86
C GLN A 28 3.91 6.10 18.55
N PHE A 29 3.31 7.29 18.67
CA PHE A 29 2.75 8.00 17.54
C PHE A 29 3.79 8.94 16.91
N TRP A 30 4.40 8.46 15.83
CA TRP A 30 5.33 9.19 14.98
C TRP A 30 4.65 9.65 13.69
N TRP A 31 5.09 10.79 13.13
CA TRP A 31 4.48 11.38 11.93
C TRP A 31 4.48 10.45 10.71
N ASN A 32 5.42 9.50 10.65
CA ASN A 32 5.56 8.56 9.55
C ASN A 32 4.63 7.35 9.62
N LEU A 33 3.88 7.14 10.72
CA LEU A 33 3.01 5.96 10.82
C LEU A 33 1.98 5.91 9.69
N LEU A 34 1.45 7.05 9.26
CA LEU A 34 0.47 7.10 8.19
C LEU A 34 1.10 7.19 6.79
N SER A 35 2.19 7.95 6.64
CA SER A 35 2.79 8.20 5.33
C SER A 35 3.43 6.95 4.75
N VAL A 36 4.14 6.15 5.56
CA VAL A 36 4.84 4.93 5.11
C VAL A 36 3.89 3.90 4.47
N PRO A 37 2.79 3.48 5.12
CA PRO A 37 1.89 2.50 4.53
C PRO A 37 1.13 3.08 3.32
N PHE A 38 0.77 4.36 3.33
CA PHE A 38 0.14 5.00 2.16
C PHE A 38 1.08 5.03 0.94
N GLN A 39 2.33 5.46 1.13
CA GLN A 39 3.34 5.47 0.07
C GLN A 39 3.67 4.05 -0.40
N THR A 40 3.66 3.07 0.49
CA THR A 40 3.82 1.66 0.12
C THR A 40 2.72 1.20 -0.85
N VAL A 41 1.45 1.56 -0.59
CA VAL A 41 0.34 1.31 -1.53
C VAL A 41 0.61 1.98 -2.88
N CYS A 42 0.98 3.26 -2.90
CA CYS A 42 1.29 3.98 -4.15
C CYS A 42 2.41 3.30 -4.94
N ILE A 43 3.50 2.89 -4.27
CA ILE A 43 4.62 2.17 -4.90
C ILE A 43 4.14 0.85 -5.52
N ILE A 44 3.34 0.07 -4.78
CA ILE A 44 2.81 -1.20 -5.26
C ILE A 44 1.99 -0.99 -6.54
N LEU A 45 1.07 -0.02 -6.53
CA LEU A 45 0.21 0.29 -7.67
C LEU A 45 0.99 0.88 -8.86
N GLN A 46 2.07 1.61 -8.60
CA GLN A 46 2.92 2.18 -9.64
C GLN A 46 3.73 1.11 -10.39
N PHE A 47 4.18 0.07 -9.69
CA PHE A 47 4.93 -1.02 -10.31
C PHE A 47 4.02 -2.09 -10.93
N ASP A 48 2.85 -2.35 -10.33
CA ASP A 48 1.81 -3.27 -10.86
C ASP A 48 2.37 -4.62 -11.35
N THR A 49 3.29 -5.20 -10.57
CA THR A 49 3.83 -6.56 -10.82
C THR A 49 3.36 -7.49 -9.72
N ASP A 50 3.21 -8.78 -10.04
CA ASP A 50 2.80 -9.81 -9.06
C ASP A 50 3.62 -9.76 -7.77
N SER A 51 4.93 -9.55 -7.86
CA SER A 51 5.81 -9.46 -6.69
C SER A 51 5.41 -8.33 -5.73
N TYR A 52 5.10 -7.13 -6.25
CA TYR A 52 4.65 -6.02 -5.41
C TYR A 52 3.19 -6.18 -4.97
N LEU A 53 2.32 -6.70 -5.83
CA LEU A 53 0.89 -6.86 -5.53
C LEU A 53 0.64 -7.81 -4.35
N THR A 54 1.52 -8.78 -4.11
CA THR A 54 1.45 -9.66 -2.93
C THR A 54 1.52 -8.89 -1.59
N LEU A 55 2.15 -7.71 -1.57
CA LEU A 55 2.29 -6.87 -0.37
C LEU A 55 1.07 -5.97 -0.11
N LEU A 56 0.20 -5.80 -1.10
CA LEU A 56 -0.92 -4.85 -1.05
C LEU A 56 -1.90 -5.14 0.12
N PRO A 57 -2.31 -6.40 0.40
CA PRO A 57 -3.19 -6.69 1.53
C PRO A 57 -2.59 -6.26 2.88
N THR A 58 -1.29 -6.46 3.06
CA THR A 58 -0.57 -6.07 4.29
C THR A 58 -0.56 -4.56 4.45
N ALA A 59 -0.16 -3.81 3.43
CA ALA A 59 -0.14 -2.35 3.48
C ALA A 59 -1.53 -1.74 3.76
N MET A 60 -2.56 -2.27 3.10
CA MET A 60 -3.96 -1.87 3.35
C MET A 60 -4.45 -2.27 4.75
N GLY A 61 -3.97 -3.39 5.29
CA GLY A 61 -4.22 -3.84 6.66
C GLY A 61 -3.69 -2.84 7.69
N VAL A 62 -2.44 -2.41 7.53
CA VAL A 62 -1.79 -1.40 8.39
C VAL A 62 -2.54 -0.07 8.33
N LEU A 63 -2.92 0.42 7.15
CA LEU A 63 -3.74 1.65 7.02
C LEU A 63 -5.08 1.53 7.75
N ARG A 64 -5.73 0.37 7.67
CA ARG A 64 -7.00 0.13 8.38
C ARG A 64 -6.80 0.14 9.89
N ASN A 65 -5.74 -0.51 10.39
CA ASN A 65 -5.37 -0.55 11.80
C ASN A 65 -5.09 0.86 12.34
N LEU A 66 -4.33 1.67 11.60
CA LEU A 66 -4.05 3.06 11.92
C LEU A 66 -5.32 3.90 11.99
N SER A 67 -6.19 3.78 10.98
CA SER A 67 -7.46 4.49 10.96
C SER A 67 -8.35 4.13 12.15
N GLN A 68 -8.38 2.86 12.55
CA GLN A 68 -9.16 2.40 13.70
C GLN A 68 -8.57 2.84 15.04
N LYS A 69 -7.24 2.80 15.21
CA LYS A 69 -6.58 3.11 16.49
C LYS A 69 -6.40 4.60 16.73
N LEU A 70 -6.11 5.37 15.68
CA LEU A 70 -5.90 6.82 15.80
C LEU A 70 -7.20 7.61 15.63
N ASP A 71 -8.15 7.07 14.87
CA ASP A 71 -9.50 7.62 14.63
C ASP A 71 -9.56 9.08 14.12
N THR A 72 -8.44 9.60 13.62
CA THR A 72 -8.38 10.97 13.11
C THR A 72 -9.01 11.09 11.72
N HIS A 73 -9.43 12.30 11.37
CA HIS A 73 -9.90 12.60 10.01
C HIS A 73 -8.84 12.22 8.96
N LEU A 74 -7.58 12.58 9.20
CA LEU A 74 -6.50 12.33 8.25
C LEU A 74 -6.25 10.83 8.00
N THR A 75 -6.31 10.00 9.04
CA THR A 75 -6.12 8.55 8.91
C THR A 75 -7.28 7.88 8.18
N LYS A 76 -8.51 8.39 8.35
CA LYS A 76 -9.70 7.94 7.61
C LYS A 76 -9.63 8.31 6.14
N GLU A 77 -9.27 9.56 5.84
CA GLU A 77 -9.13 10.05 4.47
C GLU A 77 -8.02 9.33 3.71
N ALA A 78 -6.88 9.08 4.36
CA ALA A 78 -5.79 8.32 3.75
C ALA A 78 -6.20 6.88 3.41
N LEU A 79 -6.94 6.20 4.30
CA LEU A 79 -7.48 4.87 4.01
C LEU A 79 -8.47 4.90 2.85
N CYS A 80 -9.42 5.86 2.85
CA CYS A 80 -10.40 6.03 1.78
C CYS A 80 -9.71 6.27 0.44
N THR A 81 -8.74 7.19 0.41
CA THR A 81 -7.95 7.51 -0.79
C THR A 81 -7.19 6.29 -1.29
N ALA A 82 -6.54 5.52 -0.39
CA ALA A 82 -5.84 4.30 -0.78
C ALA A 82 -6.79 3.26 -1.39
N GLN A 83 -8.00 3.10 -0.83
CA GLN A 83 -9.03 2.21 -1.41
C GLN A 83 -9.45 2.65 -2.82
N GLN A 84 -9.64 3.95 -3.02
CA GLN A 84 -9.97 4.51 -4.34
C GLN A 84 -8.84 4.27 -5.36
N LEU A 85 -7.58 4.48 -4.96
CA LEU A 85 -6.43 4.23 -5.82
C LEU A 85 -6.35 2.75 -6.24
N VAL A 86 -6.58 1.83 -5.31
CA VAL A 86 -6.61 0.38 -5.61
C VAL A 86 -7.74 0.04 -6.59
N ALA A 87 -8.93 0.61 -6.41
CA ALA A 87 -10.05 0.40 -7.32
C ALA A 87 -9.73 0.92 -8.74
N LEU A 88 -9.27 2.17 -8.84
CA LEU A 88 -8.90 2.80 -10.12
C LEU A 88 -7.79 2.05 -10.85
N SER A 89 -6.80 1.53 -10.11
CA SER A 89 -5.73 0.71 -10.69
C SER A 89 -6.28 -0.58 -11.32
N ARG A 90 -7.19 -1.28 -10.63
CA ARG A 90 -7.84 -2.50 -11.16
C ARG A 90 -8.64 -2.21 -12.42
N ASP A 91 -9.42 -1.13 -12.43
CA ASP A 91 -10.25 -0.75 -13.57
C ASP A 91 -9.40 -0.43 -14.80
N ASN A 92 -8.27 0.26 -14.60
CA ASN A 92 -7.31 0.56 -15.67
C ASN A 92 -6.69 -0.72 -16.26
N THR A 93 -6.30 -1.67 -15.41
CA THR A 93 -5.74 -2.95 -15.86
C THR A 93 -6.76 -3.77 -16.64
N GLN A 94 -8.03 -3.78 -16.23
CA GLN A 94 -9.11 -4.43 -16.98
C GLN A 94 -9.40 -3.75 -18.33
N ALA A 95 -9.42 -2.41 -18.36
CA ALA A 95 -9.61 -1.66 -19.60
C ALA A 95 -8.49 -1.94 -20.61
N LYS A 96 -7.23 -1.96 -20.16
CA LYS A 96 -6.07 -2.32 -20.99
C LYS A 96 -6.13 -3.76 -21.51
N ALA A 97 -6.65 -4.70 -20.73
CA ALA A 97 -6.82 -6.08 -21.17
C ALA A 97 -7.85 -6.18 -22.30
N LYS A 98 -9.00 -5.50 -22.18
CA LYS A 98 -10.06 -5.48 -23.21
C LYS A 98 -9.53 -4.98 -24.56
N LEU A 99 -8.80 -3.86 -24.56
CA LEU A 99 -8.20 -3.27 -25.77
C LEU A 99 -7.20 -4.18 -26.50
N LYS A 100 -6.56 -5.15 -25.80
CA LYS A 100 -5.64 -6.12 -26.43
C LYS A 100 -6.36 -7.32 -27.05
N THR A 101 -7.60 -7.58 -26.66
CA THR A 101 -8.39 -8.71 -27.19
C THR A 101 -9.16 -8.32 -28.45
N ASP A 102 -9.42 -7.02 -28.63
CA ASP A 102 -10.11 -6.46 -29.78
C ASP A 102 -9.15 -5.99 -30.90
N ALA A 103 -7.84 -6.20 -30.71
CA ALA A 103 -6.76 -5.87 -31.66
C ALA A 103 -6.09 -7.15 -32.18
#